data_AF-L1QK49-F1
#
_entry.id   AF-L1QK49-F1
#
_cell.length_a   1.000
_cell.length_b   1.000
_cell.length_c   1.000
_cell.angle_alpha   90.00
_cell.angle_beta   90.00
_cell.angle_gamma   90.00
#
_symmetry.space_group_name_H-M   'P 1'
#
loop_
_entity.id
_entity.type
_entity.pdbx_description
1 polymer ?
#
loop_
_entity_poly.entity_id
_entity_poly.type
_entity_poly.pdbx_seq_one_letter_code
_entity_poly.pdbx_strand_id
1 'polypeptide(L)' 'MKYAENNLMGKNLTLSQIADKICDEMNKNLIDIDRIKGGYGSLAKVRKQELLCAYNRYRKIKIK' A
#
# COMPACT_ATOMS: atom_id res chain seq x y z
N MET A 1 0.04 -3.23 4.32
CA MET A 1 0.08 -2.28 5.46
C MET A 1 1.50 -1.94 5.89
N LYS A 2 2.35 -2.94 6.22
CA LYS A 2 3.74 -2.72 6.68
C LYS A 2 4.62 -1.88 5.72
N TYR A 3 4.41 -2.02 4.40
CA TYR A 3 5.06 -1.15 3.42
C TYR A 3 4.75 0.33 3.64
N ALA A 4 3.49 0.68 3.88
CA ALA A 4 3.10 2.07 4.12
C ALA A 4 3.64 2.58 5.46
N GLU A 5 3.66 1.75 6.50
CA GLU A 5 4.29 2.09 7.79
C GLU A 5 5.76 2.48 7.60
N ASN A 6 6.53 1.67 6.87
CA ASN A 6 7.96 1.88 6.71
C ASN A 6 8.31 3.00 5.73
N ASN A 7 7.51 3.19 4.67
CA ASN A 7 7.90 4.05 3.54
C ASN A 7 7.09 5.33 3.39
N LEU A 8 5.85 5.39 3.89
CA LEU A 8 4.88 6.44 3.54
C LEU A 8 4.30 7.19 4.75
N MET A 9 4.30 6.60 5.95
CA MET A 9 3.82 7.27 7.16
C MET A 9 4.71 8.44 7.58
N GLY A 10 4.08 9.49 8.14
CA GLY A 10 4.81 10.67 8.67
C GLY A 10 5.32 11.64 7.62
N LYS A 11 5.10 11.38 6.32
CA LYS A 11 5.54 12.25 5.21
C LYS A 11 4.53 13.36 4.84
N ASN A 12 3.62 13.71 5.74
CA ASN A 12 2.55 14.70 5.50
C ASN A 12 1.68 14.41 4.25
N LEU A 13 1.50 13.13 3.93
CA LEU A 13 0.70 12.67 2.79
C LEU A 13 -0.75 12.45 3.21
N THR A 14 -1.69 12.76 2.30
CA THR A 14 -3.10 12.39 2.47
C THR A 14 -3.28 10.90 2.18
N LEU A 15 -4.38 10.34 2.68
CA LEU A 15 -4.72 8.93 2.45
C LEU A 15 -4.81 8.56 0.96
N SER A 16 -5.35 9.47 0.13
CA SER A 16 -5.38 9.25 -1.32
C SER A 16 -3.99 9.18 -1.90
N GLN A 17 -3.10 10.09 -1.52
CA GLN A 17 -1.72 10.11 -2.03
C GLN A 17 -0.95 8.85 -1.63
N ILE A 18 -1.21 8.32 -0.42
CA ILE A 18 -0.64 7.04 0.01
C ILE A 18 -1.15 5.90 -0.88
N ALA A 19 -2.47 5.83 -1.10
CA ALA A 19 -3.06 4.80 -1.96
C ALA A 19 -2.56 4.87 -3.41
N ASP A 20 -2.44 6.09 -3.97
CA ASP A 20 -1.90 6.32 -5.31
C ASP A 20 -0.47 5.81 -5.44
N LYS A 21 0.42 6.18 -4.50
CA LYS A 21 1.81 5.71 -4.49
C LYS A 21 1.92 4.18 -4.39
N ILE A 22 1.07 3.54 -3.60
CA ILE A 22 1.07 2.08 -3.47
C ILE A 22 0.60 1.44 -4.79
N CYS A 23 -0.44 1.98 -5.41
CA CYS A 23 -0.90 1.50 -6.72
C CYS A 23 0.18 1.66 -7.79
N ASP A 24 0.88 2.80 -7.81
CA ASP A 24 1.98 3.04 -8.75
C ASP A 24 3.15 2.09 -8.54
N GLU A 25 3.53 1.85 -7.29
CA GLU A 25 4.59 0.90 -6.94
C GLU A 25 4.22 -0.53 -7.35
N MET A 26 2.97 -0.93 -7.09
CA MET A 26 2.43 -2.22 -7.53
C MET A 26 2.47 -2.37 -9.05
N ASN A 27 2.15 -1.30 -9.80
CA ASN A 27 2.16 -1.34 -11.26
C ASN A 27 3.58 -1.46 -11.83
N LYS A 28 4.58 -0.87 -11.17
CA LYS A 28 5.98 -0.91 -11.64
C LYS A 28 6.66 -2.24 -11.33
N ASN A 29 6.42 -2.79 -10.14
CA ASN A 29 7.24 -3.86 -9.57
C ASN A 29 6.45 -5.14 -9.24
N LEU A 30 5.43 -5.48 -10.04
CA LEU A 30 4.55 -6.64 -9.82
C LEU A 30 5.32 -7.97 -9.62
N ILE A 31 6.34 -8.21 -10.45
CA ILE A 31 7.15 -9.44 -10.39
C ILE A 31 8.00 -9.47 -9.11
N ASP A 32 8.54 -8.33 -8.69
CA ASP A 32 9.34 -8.24 -7.47
C ASP A 32 8.48 -8.37 -6.22
N ILE A 33 7.20 -7.93 -6.27
CA ILE A 33 6.23 -8.09 -5.19
C ILE A 33 5.87 -9.56 -4.97
N ASP A 34 5.77 -10.35 -6.04
CA ASP A 34 5.56 -11.80 -5.99
C ASP A 34 6.75 -12.52 -5.33
N ARG A 35 7.97 -11.98 -5.48
CA ARG A 35 9.17 -12.55 -4.84
C ARG A 35 9.31 -12.23 -3.35
N ILE A 36 8.48 -11.35 -2.79
CA ILE A 36 8.54 -11.00 -1.36
C ILE A 36 8.02 -12.17 -0.52
N LYS A 37 8.64 -12.41 0.64
CA LYS A 37 8.22 -13.47 1.59
C LYS A 37 6.73 -13.32 1.93
N GLY A 38 5.90 -14.26 1.47
CA GLY A 38 4.44 -14.23 1.58
C GLY A 38 3.68 -13.91 0.29
N GLY A 39 4.38 -13.61 -0.81
CA GLY A 39 3.84 -13.33 -2.13
C GLY A 39 3.89 -14.53 -3.09
N TYR A 40 3.67 -15.76 -2.62
CA TYR A 40 3.81 -16.98 -3.44
C TYR A 40 2.72 -17.14 -4.52
N GLY A 41 2.59 -16.21 -5.47
CA GLY A 41 1.55 -16.25 -6.52
C GLY A 41 0.13 -16.05 -6.01
N SER A 42 -0.05 -15.68 -4.74
CA SER A 42 -1.35 -15.56 -4.06
C SER A 42 -1.83 -14.11 -3.91
N LEU A 43 -1.12 -13.17 -4.53
CA LEU A 43 -1.44 -11.75 -4.48
C LEU A 43 -2.14 -11.33 -5.77
N ALA A 44 -3.25 -10.59 -5.62
CA ALA A 44 -3.98 -9.99 -6.73
C ALA A 44 -3.86 -8.47 -6.69
N LYS A 45 -3.99 -7.85 -7.86
CA LYS A 45 -4.06 -6.39 -7.96
C LYS A 45 -5.34 -5.89 -7.28
N VAL A 46 -5.16 -5.04 -6.27
CA VAL A 46 -6.23 -4.46 -5.46
C VAL A 46 -6.68 -3.12 -6.05
N ARG A 47 -7.96 -2.76 -5.91
CA ARG A 47 -8.47 -1.45 -6.35
C ARG A 47 -8.08 -0.36 -5.35
N LYS A 48 -7.89 0.87 -5.84
CA LYS A 48 -7.59 2.05 -4.99
C LYS A 48 -8.59 2.22 -3.84
N GLN A 49 -9.89 2.02 -4.11
CA GLN A 49 -10.95 2.15 -3.11
C GLN A 49 -10.80 1.15 -1.96
N GLU A 50 -10.37 -0.08 -2.25
CA GLU A 50 -10.15 -1.12 -1.25
C GLU A 50 -8.94 -0.79 -0.37
N LEU A 51 -7.86 -0.27 -0.97
CA LEU A 51 -6.71 0.26 -0.23
C LEU A 51 -7.13 1.40 0.71
N LEU A 52 -7.88 2.38 0.20
CA LEU A 52 -8.42 3.48 1.01
C LEU A 52 -9.26 2.96 2.19
N CYS A 53 -10.16 2.02 1.91
CA CYS A 53 -11.07 1.43 2.89
C CYS A 53 -10.31 0.67 4.00
N ALA A 54 -9.26 -0.05 3.63
CA ALA A 54 -8.42 -0.79 4.56
C ALA A 54 -7.53 0.14 5.40
N TYR A 55 -6.91 1.15 4.78
CA TYR A 55 -6.10 2.14 5.52
C TYR A 55 -6.94 3.06 6.40
N ASN A 56 -8.18 3.39 6.02
CA ASN A 56 -9.13 4.09 6.89
C ASN A 56 -9.43 3.33 8.19
N ARG A 57 -9.40 2.00 8.16
CA ARG A 57 -9.60 1.14 9.35
C ARG A 57 -8.30 0.82 10.07
N TYR A 58 -7.17 1.28 9.56
CA TYR A 58 -5.87 0.93 10.11
C TYR A 58 -5.50 1.81 11.30
N ARG A 59 -5.60 1.27 12.51
CA ARG A 59 -5.43 2.02 13.77
C ARG A 59 -4.07 2.70 13.98
N LYS A 60 -3.02 2.26 13.27
CA LYS A 60 -1.67 2.81 13.39
C LYS A 60 -1.33 3.86 12.33
N ILE A 61 -2.29 4.20 11.45
CA ILE A 61 -2.01 5.16 10.38
C ILE A 61 -1.74 6.56 10.89
N LYS A 62 -0.66 7.17 10.39
CA LYS A 62 -0.32 8.58 10.63
C LYS A 62 -0.39 9.33 9.30
N ILE A 63 -1.49 10.05 9.11
CA ILE A 63 -1.78 10.92 7.96
C ILE A 63 -1.79 12.38 8.40
N LYS A 64 -1.67 13.28 7.42
CA LYS A 64 -1.92 14.71 7.60
C LYS A 64 -3.41 14.98 7.72
#